data_AF-B1C0Q2-F1
#
_entry.id   AF-B1C0Q2-F1
#
_cell.length_a   1.000
_cell.length_b   1.000
_cell.length_c   1.000
_cell.angle_alpha   90.00
_cell.angle_beta   90.00
_cell.angle_gamma   90.00
#
_symmetry.space_group_name_H-M   'P 1'
#
loop_
_entity.id
_entity.type
_entity.pdbx_description
1 polymer ?
#
loop_
_entity_poly.entity_id
_entity_poly.type
_entity_poly.pdbx_seq_one_letter_code
_entity_poly.pdbx_strand_id
1 'polypeptide(L)' 'MEALIVTLDKCPNQDAGAVRIHMYAKILIEIGYKVTVISMGESTRFNIKQLENISYI' A
#
# COMPACT_ATOMS: atom_id res chain seq x y z
N MET A 1 13.75 5.82 -5.71
CA MET A 1 12.97 5.37 -6.89
C MET A 1 11.50 5.32 -6.50
N GLU A 2 10.56 5.34 -7.45
CA GLU A 2 9.11 5.28 -7.17
C GLU A 2 8.57 3.88 -7.50
N ALA A 3 7.72 3.31 -6.65
CA ALA A 3 7.05 2.03 -6.87
C ALA A 3 5.54 2.15 -6.63
N LEU A 4 4.76 1.59 -7.54
CA LEU A 4 3.30 1.51 -7.46
C LEU A 4 2.86 0.06 -7.39
N ILE A 5 2.15 -0.31 -6.33
CA ILE A 5 1.53 -1.63 -6.19
C ILE A 5 0.04 -1.47 -6.45
N VAL A 6 -0.50 -2.21 -7.41
CA VAL A 6 -1.93 -2.24 -7.70
C VAL A 6 -2.46 -3.61 -7.31
N THR A 7 -3.46 -3.64 -6.43
CA THR A 7 -4.06 -4.89 -5.94
C THR A 7 -5.58 -4.80 -5.89
N LEU A 8 -6.22 -5.96 -5.99
CA LEU A 8 -7.66 -6.12 -5.73
C LEU A 8 -7.95 -6.44 -4.26
N ASP A 9 -6.91 -6.68 -3.44
CA ASP A 9 -7.05 -6.85 -2.00
C ASP A 9 -7.51 -5.56 -1.32
N LYS A 10 -8.15 -5.69 -0.16
CA LYS A 10 -8.65 -4.54 0.60
C LYS A 10 -7.59 -4.00 1.56
N CYS A 11 -6.59 -3.28 1.08
CA CYS A 11 -5.60 -2.66 1.97
C CYS A 11 -6.11 -1.35 2.59
N PRO A 12 -5.66 -0.99 3.80
CA PRO A 12 -4.79 -1.74 4.72
C PRO A 12 -5.58 -2.61 5.71
N ASN A 13 -6.67 -3.28 5.29
CA ASN A 13 -7.38 -4.19 6.21
C ASN A 13 -6.46 -5.36 6.61
N GLN A 14 -6.78 -6.04 7.71
CA GLN A 14 -5.92 -7.10 8.26
C GLN A 14 -6.21 -8.48 7.65
N ASP A 15 -6.67 -8.53 6.40
CA ASP A 15 -6.82 -9.80 5.69
C ASP A 15 -5.47 -10.32 5.15
N ALA A 16 -5.44 -11.61 4.81
CA ALA A 16 -4.20 -12.26 4.39
C ALA A 16 -3.59 -11.65 3.11
N GLY A 17 -4.39 -11.10 2.21
CA GLY A 17 -3.91 -10.41 1.01
C GLY A 17 -3.24 -9.09 1.37
N ALA A 18 -3.93 -8.27 2.15
CA ALA A 18 -3.44 -6.98 2.57
C ALA A 18 -2.18 -7.07 3.44
N VAL A 19 -2.04 -8.08 4.31
CA VAL A 19 -0.81 -8.34 5.06
C VAL A 19 0.38 -8.62 4.13
N ARG A 20 0.18 -9.41 3.06
CA ARG A 20 1.25 -9.69 2.08
C ARG A 20 1.65 -8.45 1.31
N ILE A 21 0.67 -7.68 0.83
CA ILE A 21 0.91 -6.42 0.10
C ILE A 21 1.68 -5.43 0.97
N HIS A 22 1.30 -5.31 2.24
CA HIS A 22 2.00 -4.48 3.19
C HIS A 22 3.46 -4.93 3.42
N MET A 23 3.69 -6.25 3.52
CA MET A 23 5.05 -6.80 3.63
C MET A 23 5.90 -6.49 2.40
N TYR A 24 5.36 -6.65 1.19
CA TYR A 24 6.07 -6.28 -0.04
C TYR A 24 6.40 -4.78 -0.10
N ALA A 25 5.46 -3.93 0.31
CA ALA A 25 5.68 -2.49 0.38
C ALA A 25 6.81 -2.14 1.35
N LYS A 26 6.89 -2.80 2.52
CA LYS A 26 8.01 -2.62 3.46
C LYS A 26 9.34 -3.02 2.85
N ILE A 27 9.42 -4.18 2.20
CA ILE A 27 10.66 -4.63 1.53
C ILE A 27 11.13 -3.59 0.52
N LEU A 28 10.22 -3.04 -0.29
CA LEU A 28 10.53 -2.00 -1.28
C LEU A 28 11.02 -0.69 -0.63
N ILE A 29 10.44 -0.29 0.50
CA ILE A 29 10.90 0.88 1.27
C ILE A 29 12.32 0.68 1.78
N GLU A 30 12.63 -0.48 2.36
CA GLU A 30 13.96 -0.79 2.91
C GLU A 30 15.07 -0.75 1.84
N ILE A 31 14.75 -1.06 0.59
CA ILE A 31 15.68 -0.94 -0.55
C ILE A 31 15.68 0.45 -1.20
N GLY A 32 15.01 1.44 -0.62
CA GLY A 32 15.08 2.86 -1.02
C GLY A 32 14.00 3.32 -2.01
N TYR A 33 12.87 2.63 -2.10
CA TYR A 33 11.73 3.08 -2.91
C TYR A 33 10.74 3.87 -2.07
N LYS A 34 10.11 4.85 -2.71
CA LYS A 34 8.87 5.45 -2.23
C LYS A 34 7.71 4.63 -2.81
N VAL A 35 6.89 4.05 -1.93
CA VAL A 35 5.86 3.08 -2.31
C VAL A 35 4.47 3.67 -2.13
N THR A 36 3.66 3.55 -3.19
CA THR A 36 2.21 3.79 -3.14
C THR A 36 1.46 2.50 -3.47
N VAL A 37 0.44 2.19 -2.68
CA VAL A 37 -0.46 1.05 -2.88
C VAL A 37 -1.82 1.58 -3.31
N ILE A 38 -2.28 1.19 -4.49
CA ILE A 38 -3.65 1.37 -4.94
C ILE A 38 -4.38 0.05 -4.67
N SER A 39 -5.42 0.12 -3.85
CA SER A 39 -6.14 -1.07 -3.40
C SER A 39 -7.64 -0.92 -3.52
N MET A 40 -8.37 -2.03 -3.43
CA MET A 40 -9.82 -1.99 -3.28
C MET A 40 -10.17 -1.61 -1.84
N GLY A 41 -11.39 -1.17 -1.59
CA GLY A 41 -11.84 -0.86 -0.23
C GLY A 41 -12.71 0.38 -0.16
N GLU A 42 -12.66 1.07 0.97
CA GLU A 42 -13.36 2.32 1.14
C GLU A 42 -12.76 3.41 0.25
N SER A 43 -13.62 4.25 -0.34
CA SER A 43 -13.16 5.40 -1.10
C SER A 43 -12.32 6.31 -0.22
N THR A 44 -11.10 6.58 -0.66
CA THR A 44 -10.20 7.56 -0.03
C THR A 44 -10.59 9.01 -0.34
N ARG A 45 -11.63 9.23 -1.16
CA ARG A 45 -12.05 10.55 -1.66
C ARG A 45 -10.87 11.32 -2.28
N PHE A 46 -10.02 10.61 -3.02
CA PHE A 46 -8.80 11.14 -3.65
C PHE A 46 -7.75 11.66 -2.67
N ASN A 47 -7.83 11.31 -1.38
CA ASN A 47 -6.82 11.66 -0.39
C ASN A 47 -5.86 10.50 -0.17
N ILE A 48 -4.57 10.76 -0.31
CA ILE A 48 -3.54 9.78 0.02
C ILE A 48 -3.50 9.62 1.55
N LYS A 49 -3.72 8.41 2.04
CA LYS A 49 -3.50 8.07 3.44
C LYS A 49 -2.08 7.51 3.61
N GLN A 50 -1.45 7.76 4.74
CA GLN A 50 -0.12 7.25 5.02
C GLN A 50 -0.16 6.36 6.26
N LEU A 51 0.38 5.15 6.13
CA LEU A 51 0.56 4.21 7.24
C LEU A 51 1.95 3.62 7.13
N GLU A 52 2.78 3.83 8.15
CA GLU A 52 4.15 3.29 8.23
C GLU A 52 5.00 3.61 6.98
N ASN A 53 4.98 4.87 6.55
CA ASN A 53 5.66 5.38 5.35
C ASN A 53 5.19 4.81 4.00
N ILE A 54 4.11 4.01 4.00
CA ILE A 54 3.46 3.53 2.79
C ILE A 54 2.26 4.44 2.50
N SER A 55 2.17 4.93 1.27
CA SER A 55 1.01 5.68 0.78
C SER A 55 -0.07 4.72 0.29
N TYR A 56 -1.32 4.92 0.69
CA TYR A 56 -2.48 4.13 0.27
C TYR A 56 -3.51 5.01 -0.42
N ILE A 57 -4.05 4.51 -1.53
CA ILE A 57 -5.13 5.12 -2.33
C ILE A 57 -6.25 4.11 -2.53
#